data_AF-A0A9E0KS50-F1
#
_entry.id   AF-A0A9E0KS50-F1
#
_cell.length_a   1.000
_cell.length_b   1.000
_cell.length_c   1.000
_cell.angle_alpha   90.00
_cell.angle_beta   90.00
_cell.angle_gamma   90.00
#
_symmetry.space_group_name_H-M   'P 1'
#
loop_
_entity.id
_entity.type
_entity.pdbx_description
1 polymer ?
#
loop_
_entity_poly.entity_id
_entity_poly.type
_entity_poly.pdbx_seq_one_letter_code
_entity_poly.pdbx_strand_id
1 'polypeptide(L)'
;MILVILKLLVVLIFLVMFIRRPSVVWGIGLLTVTTAVLLDTLLGTFNREELLADLGFFFYVISGVLLAGAATWFWGVVRPLLPGGTLLPAGQLAPATPVAHSANVPPASKSPSTLTPKVPPPLPPGHVDDYEQAGYDRQMLFEEIRGRFSREDLSDLMFDLEVNELDVTTAGQTTDELIIRIMDTADRDGKASIVGLAVERILTPPPPKHLPRLAKLTEESPHTVIRHYLLAHYNAEQLEELATRLNVDWEQLEGTDKKARTRAFLSYLYRRGRISDLLAAMRAGTIGKTAG
;
A
#
# COMPACT_ATOMS: atom_id res chain seq x y z
N MET A 1 -31.92 -35.81 5.20
CA MET A 1 -32.35 -34.62 4.42
C MET A 1 -32.30 -33.32 5.21
N ILE A 2 -32.90 -33.22 6.40
CA ILE A 2 -32.98 -31.96 7.18
C ILE A 2 -31.59 -31.33 7.46
N LEU A 3 -30.59 -32.14 7.84
CA LEU A 3 -29.22 -31.65 8.08
C LEU A 3 -28.52 -31.13 6.82
N VAL A 4 -28.83 -31.70 5.65
CA VAL A 4 -28.26 -31.25 4.36
C VAL A 4 -28.85 -29.89 3.98
N ILE A 5 -30.16 -29.72 4.18
CA ILE A 5 -30.86 -28.45 3.93
C ILE A 5 -30.28 -27.35 4.83
N LEU A 6 -30.01 -27.65 6.11
CA LEU A 6 -29.41 -26.69 7.03
C LEU A 6 -28.00 -26.27 6.60
N LYS A 7 -27.15 -27.21 6.18
CA LYS A 7 -25.79 -26.92 5.68
C LYS A 7 -25.81 -26.02 4.44
N LEU A 8 -26.68 -26.33 3.49
CA LEU A 8 -26.84 -25.52 2.28
C LEU A 8 -27.38 -24.13 2.59
N LEU A 9 -28.26 -24.00 3.58
CA LEU A 9 -28.76 -22.72 4.04
C LEU A 9 -27.65 -21.87 4.68
N VAL A 10 -26.74 -22.47 5.46
CA VAL A 10 -25.57 -21.77 6.01
C VAL A 10 -24.65 -21.26 4.90
N VAL A 11 -24.34 -22.10 3.90
CA VAL A 11 -23.54 -21.69 2.73
C VAL A 11 -24.24 -20.57 1.96
N LEU A 12 -25.56 -20.67 1.77
CA LEU A 12 -26.36 -19.65 1.08
C LEU A 12 -26.32 -18.31 1.81
N ILE A 13 -26.39 -18.30 3.14
CA ILE A 13 -26.26 -17.06 3.92
C ILE A 13 -24.90 -16.41 3.67
N PHE A 14 -23.81 -17.18 3.74
CA PHE A 14 -22.46 -16.65 3.50
C PHE A 14 -22.29 -16.15 2.05
N LEU A 15 -22.88 -16.84 1.08
CA LEU A 15 -22.87 -16.44 -0.33
C LEU A 15 -23.63 -15.13 -0.54
N VAL A 16 -24.82 -15.00 0.05
CA VAL A 16 -25.64 -13.77 -0.02
C VAL A 16 -24.93 -12.60 0.67
N MET A 17 -24.29 -12.85 1.82
CA MET A 17 -23.51 -11.82 2.51
C MET A 17 -22.27 -11.39 1.71
N PHE A 18 -21.59 -12.32 1.04
CA PHE A 18 -20.48 -12.02 0.16
C PHE A 18 -20.90 -11.20 -1.07
N ILE A 19 -22.02 -11.57 -1.73
CA ILE A 19 -22.54 -10.82 -2.89
C ILE A 19 -22.97 -9.41 -2.49
N ARG A 20 -23.55 -9.24 -1.29
CA ARG A 20 -23.96 -7.93 -0.78
C ARG A 20 -22.79 -7.05 -0.33
N ARG A 21 -21.69 -7.65 0.13
CA ARG A 21 -20.49 -6.94 0.61
C ARG A 21 -19.22 -7.69 0.19
N PRO A 22 -18.79 -7.55 -1.08
CA PRO A 22 -17.61 -8.25 -1.58
C PRO A 22 -16.37 -7.71 -0.87
N SER A 23 -15.84 -8.50 0.06
CA SER A 23 -14.64 -8.18 0.82
C SER A 23 -13.84 -9.45 1.06
N VAL A 24 -12.54 -9.29 1.26
CA VAL A 24 -11.61 -10.41 1.52
C VAL A 24 -12.05 -11.20 2.75
N VAL A 25 -12.55 -10.52 3.80
CA VAL A 25 -13.05 -11.16 5.02
C VAL A 25 -14.21 -12.11 4.70
N TRP A 26 -15.23 -11.66 3.97
CA TRP A 26 -16.36 -12.51 3.58
C TRP A 26 -15.97 -13.62 2.58
N GLY A 27 -14.97 -13.38 1.73
CA GLY A 27 -14.40 -14.39 0.85
C GLY A 27 -13.72 -15.53 1.61
N ILE A 28 -12.92 -15.21 2.63
CA ILE A 28 -12.28 -16.20 3.52
C ILE A 28 -13.35 -16.99 4.30
N GLY A 29 -14.38 -16.30 4.80
CA GLY A 29 -15.51 -16.94 5.48
C GLY A 29 -16.26 -17.92 4.59
N LEU A 30 -16.61 -17.51 3.36
CA LEU A 30 -17.31 -18.35 2.39
C LEU A 30 -16.47 -19.57 2.00
N LEU A 31 -15.17 -19.38 1.73
CA LEU A 31 -14.25 -20.47 1.43
C LEU A 31 -14.17 -21.48 2.59
N THR A 32 -14.00 -20.99 3.82
CA THR A 32 -13.90 -21.86 5.00
C THR A 32 -15.18 -22.66 5.22
N VAL A 33 -16.34 -22.03 5.13
CA VAL A 33 -17.64 -22.70 5.33
C VAL A 33 -17.94 -23.70 4.21
N THR A 34 -17.65 -23.35 2.95
CA THR A 34 -17.85 -24.27 1.82
C THR A 34 -16.93 -25.48 1.91
N THR A 35 -15.65 -25.29 2.24
CA THR A 35 -14.70 -26.40 2.44
C THR A 35 -15.10 -27.28 3.63
N ALA A 36 -15.56 -26.70 4.74
CA ALA A 36 -16.04 -27.47 5.89
C ALA A 36 -17.28 -28.32 5.58
N VAL A 37 -18.25 -27.75 4.86
CA VAL A 37 -19.47 -28.47 4.44
C VAL A 37 -19.14 -29.58 3.44
N LEU A 38 -18.20 -29.35 2.53
CA LEU A 38 -17.77 -30.33 1.54
C LEU A 38 -17.01 -31.49 2.19
N LEU A 39 -16.14 -31.19 3.16
CA LEU A 39 -15.42 -32.19 3.95
C LEU A 39 -16.38 -33.05 4.80
N ASP A 40 -17.35 -32.42 5.46
CA ASP A 40 -18.35 -33.13 6.27
C ASP A 40 -19.31 -33.95 5.40
N THR A 41 -19.57 -33.51 4.17
CA THR A 41 -20.34 -34.29 3.19
C THR A 41 -19.52 -35.49 2.69
N LEU A 42 -18.23 -35.31 2.37
CA LEU A 42 -17.35 -36.42 1.98
C LEU A 42 -17.25 -37.47 3.09
N LEU A 43 -16.99 -37.07 4.32
CA LEU A 43 -16.89 -37.96 5.49
C LEU A 43 -18.22 -38.62 5.86
N GLY A 44 -19.35 -38.01 5.49
CA GLY A 44 -20.67 -38.60 5.69
C GLY A 44 -21.12 -39.53 4.56
N THR A 45 -20.55 -39.38 3.37
CA THR A 45 -20.90 -40.19 2.18
C THR A 45 -20.02 -41.44 2.08
N PHE A 46 -18.77 -41.31 2.48
CA PHE A 46 -17.79 -42.40 2.55
C PHE A 46 -17.62 -42.84 4.00
N ASN A 47 -17.24 -44.11 4.22
CA ASN A 47 -17.08 -44.66 5.56
C ASN A 47 -16.05 -43.86 6.37
N ARG A 48 -16.52 -43.08 7.35
CA ARG A 48 -15.72 -42.09 8.10
C ARG A 48 -14.46 -42.69 8.71
N GLU A 49 -14.56 -43.91 9.24
CA GLU A 49 -13.47 -44.59 9.92
C GLU A 49 -12.35 -44.98 8.95
N GLU A 50 -12.72 -45.40 7.73
CA GLU A 50 -11.81 -45.81 6.66
C GLU A 50 -11.11 -44.59 6.03
N LEU A 51 -11.86 -43.52 5.74
CA LEU A 51 -11.28 -42.27 5.24
C LEU A 51 -10.41 -41.56 6.27
N LEU A 52 -10.75 -41.61 7.56
CA LEU A 52 -9.90 -41.03 8.60
C LEU A 52 -8.60 -41.82 8.77
N ALA A 53 -8.66 -43.15 8.60
CA ALA A 53 -7.47 -44.00 8.58
C ALA A 53 -6.57 -43.69 7.36
N ASP A 54 -7.16 -43.46 6.19
CA ASP A 54 -6.44 -43.14 4.96
C ASP A 54 -5.90 -41.69 4.93
N LEU A 55 -6.68 -40.71 5.40
CA LEU A 55 -6.21 -39.31 5.47
C LEU A 55 -5.19 -39.09 6.58
N GLY A 56 -5.29 -39.79 7.71
CA GLY A 56 -4.37 -39.70 8.84
C GLY A 56 -3.95 -38.26 9.18
N PHE A 57 -2.66 -37.95 8.98
CA PHE A 57 -2.07 -36.63 9.22
C PHE A 57 -2.73 -35.50 8.40
N PHE A 58 -3.14 -35.75 7.15
CA PHE A 58 -3.74 -34.73 6.29
C PHE A 58 -5.07 -34.20 6.83
N PHE A 59 -5.82 -35.02 7.56
CA PHE A 59 -7.05 -34.57 8.21
C PHE A 59 -6.77 -33.47 9.25
N TYR A 60 -5.67 -33.58 10.00
CA TYR A 60 -5.25 -32.56 10.97
C TYR A 60 -4.79 -31.28 10.28
N VAL A 61 -4.09 -31.40 9.14
CA VAL A 61 -3.69 -30.23 8.34
C VAL A 61 -4.91 -29.48 7.81
N ILE A 62 -5.87 -30.19 7.22
CA ILE A 62 -7.12 -29.59 6.70
C ILE A 62 -7.91 -28.96 7.84
N SER A 63 -8.03 -29.65 8.98
CA SER A 63 -8.70 -29.11 10.17
C SER A 63 -8.01 -27.86 10.72
N GLY A 64 -6.67 -27.83 10.71
CA GLY A 64 -5.88 -26.66 11.11
C GLY A 64 -6.08 -25.47 10.17
N VAL A 65 -6.11 -25.70 8.86
CA VAL A 65 -6.39 -24.65 7.86
C VAL A 65 -7.82 -24.12 8.01
N LEU A 66 -8.80 -24.99 8.23
CA LEU A 66 -10.20 -24.59 8.48
C LEU A 66 -10.32 -23.78 9.77
N LEU A 67 -9.63 -24.18 10.84
CA LEU A 67 -9.61 -23.45 12.11
C LEU A 67 -8.97 -22.07 11.94
N ALA A 68 -7.84 -21.98 11.26
CA ALA A 68 -7.15 -20.72 10.98
C ALA A 68 -8.01 -19.79 10.09
N GLY A 69 -8.66 -20.34 9.06
CA GLY A 69 -9.60 -19.60 8.21
C GLY A 69 -10.80 -19.08 9.00
N ALA A 70 -11.38 -19.90 9.87
CA ALA A 70 -12.49 -19.52 10.73
C ALA A 70 -12.09 -18.43 11.74
N ALA A 71 -10.92 -18.56 12.36
CA ALA A 71 -10.39 -17.54 13.29
C ALA A 71 -10.13 -16.21 12.58
N THR A 72 -9.56 -16.25 11.38
CA THR A 72 -9.28 -15.05 10.57
C THR A 72 -10.57 -14.36 10.13
N TRP A 73 -11.57 -15.12 9.69
CA TRP A 73 -12.90 -14.60 9.37
C TRP A 73 -13.58 -14.01 10.61
N PHE A 74 -13.61 -14.75 11.72
CA PHE A 74 -14.23 -14.32 12.97
C PHE A 74 -13.60 -13.03 13.49
N TRP A 75 -12.27 -12.94 13.49
CA TRP A 75 -11.56 -11.71 13.86
C TRP A 75 -11.90 -10.56 12.91
N GLY A 76 -11.98 -10.80 11.60
CA GLY A 76 -12.40 -9.80 10.61
C GLY A 76 -13.83 -9.28 10.83
N VAL A 77 -14.74 -10.10 11.35
CA VAL A 77 -16.14 -9.72 11.65
C VAL A 77 -16.29 -9.07 13.02
N VAL A 78 -15.55 -9.51 14.03
CA VAL A 78 -15.67 -9.04 15.43
C VAL A 78 -14.84 -7.79 15.70
N ARG A 79 -13.71 -7.61 15.02
CA ARG A 79 -12.84 -6.41 15.15
C ARG A 79 -13.60 -5.07 15.05
N PRO A 80 -14.54 -4.85 14.12
CA PRO A 80 -15.31 -3.60 14.06
C PRO A 80 -16.35 -3.42 15.18
N LEU A 81 -16.62 -4.44 16.02
CA LEU A 81 -17.59 -4.38 17.12
C LEU A 81 -16.96 -4.10 18.50
N LEU A 82 -15.63 -4.07 18.60
CA LEU A 82 -14.91 -3.81 19.86
C LEU A 82 -14.73 -2.30 20.10
N PRO A 83 -15.09 -1.76 21.29
CA PRO A 83 -14.84 -0.37 21.64
C PRO A 83 -13.32 -0.13 21.75
N GLY A 84 -12.79 0.71 20.86
CA GLY A 84 -11.34 0.90 20.63
C GLY A 84 -10.88 0.47 19.23
N GLY A 85 -11.75 -0.20 18.46
CA GLY A 85 -11.53 -0.62 17.07
C GLY A 85 -11.85 0.46 16.03
N THR A 86 -11.42 1.71 16.22
CA THR A 86 -11.38 2.66 15.09
C THR A 86 -10.11 2.47 14.29
N LEU A 87 -10.13 1.46 13.41
CA LEU A 87 -9.52 1.58 12.09
C LEU A 87 -10.58 1.18 11.07
N LEU A 88 -11.07 2.20 10.38
CA LEU A 88 -11.97 2.14 9.23
C LEU A 88 -11.41 1.18 8.17
N PRO A 89 -12.17 0.20 7.67
CA PRO A 89 -12.03 -0.22 6.29
C PRO A 89 -12.72 0.79 5.37
N ALA A 90 -12.03 1.07 4.27
CA ALA A 90 -12.40 1.89 3.12
C ALA A 90 -13.91 2.12 2.86
N GLY A 91 -14.26 3.40 2.64
CA GLY A 91 -15.38 3.81 1.79
C GLY A 91 -16.56 4.50 2.51
N GLN A 92 -16.86 5.73 2.07
CA GLN A 92 -18.11 6.50 2.23
C GLN A 92 -18.30 7.41 3.46
N LEU A 93 -18.09 8.71 3.18
CA LEU A 93 -18.85 9.94 3.58
C LEU A 93 -20.25 9.66 4.20
N ALA A 94 -20.81 10.36 5.19
CA ALA A 94 -20.68 11.70 5.82
C ALA A 94 -21.58 11.67 7.11
N PRO A 95 -22.22 12.76 7.61
CA PRO A 95 -21.84 14.15 7.90
C PRO A 95 -22.03 14.50 9.40
N ALA A 96 -21.41 15.57 9.93
CA ALA A 96 -21.96 16.26 11.12
C ALA A 96 -21.51 17.72 11.26
N THR A 97 -22.49 18.51 11.68
CA THR A 97 -22.70 19.96 11.80
C THR A 97 -21.73 20.78 12.68
N PRO A 98 -21.76 22.13 12.56
CA PRO A 98 -20.73 23.03 13.04
C PRO A 98 -20.97 23.49 14.49
N VAL A 99 -19.88 23.70 15.24
CA VAL A 99 -19.89 24.47 16.48
C VAL A 99 -19.03 25.71 16.28
N ALA A 100 -19.67 26.87 16.38
CA ALA A 100 -19.07 28.18 16.24
C ALA A 100 -18.18 28.51 17.45
N HIS A 101 -16.98 29.05 17.20
CA HIS A 101 -16.35 30.07 18.03
C HIS A 101 -15.54 31.01 17.12
N SER A 102 -15.87 32.29 17.19
CA SER A 102 -15.23 33.40 16.46
C SER A 102 -13.91 33.81 17.12
N ALA A 103 -12.86 34.01 16.31
CA ALA A 103 -11.81 35.00 16.54
C ALA A 103 -11.00 35.29 15.25
N ASN A 104 -11.48 36.27 14.47
CA ASN A 104 -10.79 37.39 13.80
C ASN A 104 -9.32 37.28 13.24
N VAL A 105 -9.19 37.59 11.92
CA VAL A 105 -8.09 38.25 11.10
C VAL A 105 -6.93 37.38 10.50
N PRO A 106 -6.31 37.68 9.30
CA PRO A 106 -6.71 37.41 7.89
C PRO A 106 -5.57 36.78 7.00
N PRO A 107 -5.60 36.81 5.65
CA PRO A 107 -5.76 35.66 4.75
C PRO A 107 -4.46 35.06 4.15
N ALA A 108 -4.40 33.74 4.04
CA ALA A 108 -3.59 33.04 3.03
C ALA A 108 -4.33 31.78 2.57
N SER A 109 -4.92 31.87 1.39
CA SER A 109 -5.78 30.85 0.78
C SER A 109 -5.00 29.59 0.39
N LYS A 110 -5.31 28.45 1.04
CA LYS A 110 -5.19 27.11 0.45
C LYS A 110 -6.45 26.32 0.83
N SER A 111 -7.34 26.15 -0.14
CA SER A 111 -8.54 25.33 0.02
C SER A 111 -8.16 23.84 0.15
N PRO A 112 -8.84 23.07 1.02
CA PRO A 112 -8.66 21.63 1.12
C PRO A 112 -9.46 20.93 0.00
N SER A 113 -8.78 20.14 -0.83
CA SER A 113 -9.41 19.34 -1.89
C SER A 113 -10.31 18.26 -1.31
N THR A 114 -11.58 18.31 -1.68
CA THR A 114 -12.63 17.34 -1.38
C THR A 114 -12.31 16.00 -2.03
N LEU A 115 -12.37 14.93 -1.23
CA LEU A 115 -12.11 13.54 -1.61
C LEU A 115 -13.23 12.99 -2.52
N THR A 116 -13.05 13.09 -3.83
CA THR A 116 -13.66 12.20 -4.82
C THR A 116 -12.54 11.56 -5.63
N PRO A 117 -12.61 10.24 -5.96
CA PRO A 117 -11.66 9.61 -6.86
C PRO A 117 -11.81 10.26 -8.23
N LYS A 118 -10.97 11.24 -8.49
CA LYS A 118 -10.96 11.96 -9.75
C LYS A 118 -10.08 11.15 -10.67
N VAL A 119 -10.68 10.47 -11.64
CA VAL A 119 -9.94 10.08 -12.85
C VAL A 119 -9.18 11.34 -13.27
N PRO A 120 -7.85 11.32 -13.34
CA PRO A 120 -7.08 12.49 -13.68
C PRO A 120 -7.64 12.97 -15.02
N PRO A 121 -8.16 14.20 -15.09
CA PRO A 121 -8.69 14.69 -16.35
C PRO A 121 -7.55 14.62 -17.37
N PRO A 122 -7.83 14.19 -18.61
CA PRO A 122 -6.84 14.30 -19.67
C PRO A 122 -6.35 15.74 -19.74
N LEU A 123 -5.07 15.92 -20.08
CA LEU A 123 -4.45 17.24 -20.20
C LEU A 123 -5.37 18.16 -21.02
N PRO A 124 -5.65 19.39 -20.54
CA PRO A 124 -6.58 20.27 -21.22
C PRO A 124 -6.12 20.54 -22.65
N PRO A 125 -7.05 20.67 -23.62
CA PRO A 125 -6.69 21.03 -24.98
C PRO A 125 -5.96 22.37 -24.99
N GLY A 126 -4.70 22.38 -25.45
CA GLY A 126 -3.82 23.56 -25.42
C GLY A 126 -2.83 23.62 -24.24
N HIS A 127 -2.71 22.55 -23.44
CA HIS A 127 -1.62 22.40 -22.48
C HIS A 127 -0.26 22.51 -23.18
N VAL A 128 0.62 23.35 -22.65
CA VAL A 128 2.00 23.45 -23.12
C VAL A 128 2.79 22.37 -22.38
N ASP A 129 3.39 21.46 -23.12
CA ASP A 129 4.20 20.37 -22.56
C ASP A 129 5.41 20.94 -21.82
N ASP A 130 5.40 20.93 -20.48
CA ASP A 130 6.47 21.53 -19.68
C ASP A 130 7.76 20.69 -19.72
N TYR A 131 7.72 19.49 -20.32
CA TYR A 131 8.90 18.67 -20.55
C TYR A 131 9.88 19.32 -21.53
N GLU A 132 9.40 19.92 -22.62
CA GLU A 132 10.26 20.61 -23.59
C GLU A 132 10.96 21.80 -22.93
N GLN A 133 10.23 22.57 -22.10
CA GLN A 133 10.80 23.67 -21.33
C GLN A 133 11.85 23.21 -20.31
N ALA A 134 11.66 22.01 -19.75
CA ALA A 134 12.62 21.37 -18.87
C ALA A 134 13.84 20.78 -19.61
N GLY A 135 13.86 20.83 -20.95
CA GLY A 135 14.93 20.28 -21.78
C GLY A 135 14.85 18.78 -21.99
N TYR A 136 13.67 18.18 -21.78
CA TYR A 136 13.43 16.75 -21.99
C TYR A 136 12.46 16.52 -23.15
N ASP A 137 12.77 15.54 -23.99
CA ASP A 137 11.82 15.01 -24.97
C ASP A 137 10.88 14.02 -24.27
N ARG A 138 9.59 14.37 -24.21
CA ARG A 138 8.56 13.56 -23.55
C ARG A 138 8.45 12.17 -24.18
N GLN A 139 8.51 12.07 -25.51
CA GLN A 139 8.41 10.79 -26.20
C GLN A 139 9.64 9.93 -25.93
N MET A 140 10.83 10.53 -25.89
CA MET A 140 12.06 9.82 -25.54
C MET A 140 12.00 9.26 -24.11
N LEU A 141 11.56 10.06 -23.14
CA LEU A 141 11.38 9.62 -21.75
C LEU A 141 10.33 8.50 -21.65
N PHE A 142 9.22 8.61 -22.38
CA PHE A 142 8.20 7.58 -22.42
C PHE A 142 8.78 6.24 -22.91
N GLU A 143 9.50 6.25 -24.04
CA GLU A 143 10.09 5.02 -24.58
C GLU A 143 11.18 4.44 -23.66
N GLU A 144 11.96 5.29 -23.00
CA GLU A 144 12.97 4.82 -22.03
C GLU A 144 12.31 4.16 -20.81
N ILE A 145 11.30 4.79 -20.23
CA ILE A 145 10.54 4.22 -19.12
C ILE A 145 9.89 2.91 -19.57
N ARG A 146 9.20 2.92 -20.71
CA ARG A 146 8.52 1.74 -21.25
C ARG A 146 9.45 0.56 -21.49
N GLY A 147 10.63 0.82 -22.05
CA GLY A 147 11.59 -0.21 -22.40
C GLY A 147 12.37 -0.78 -21.21
N ARG A 148 12.51 -0.02 -20.12
CA ARG A 148 13.43 -0.38 -19.01
C ARG A 148 12.77 -0.53 -17.64
N PHE A 149 11.60 0.05 -17.40
CA PHE A 149 10.98 0.04 -16.08
C PHE A 149 10.12 -1.21 -15.89
N SER A 150 10.31 -1.87 -14.76
CA SER A 150 9.35 -2.81 -14.23
C SER A 150 8.17 -2.07 -13.56
N ARG A 151 7.12 -2.82 -13.19
CA ARG A 151 6.00 -2.26 -12.40
C ARG A 151 6.45 -1.69 -11.05
N GLU A 152 7.48 -2.29 -10.45
CA GLU A 152 8.07 -1.81 -9.20
C GLU A 152 8.80 -0.49 -9.41
N ASP A 153 9.52 -0.34 -10.52
CA ASP A 153 10.21 0.91 -10.86
C ASP A 153 9.24 2.05 -11.15
N LEU A 154 8.07 1.77 -11.74
CA LEU A 154 7.00 2.76 -11.85
C LEU A 154 6.45 3.18 -10.49
N SER A 155 6.43 2.26 -9.53
CA SER A 155 5.99 2.55 -8.18
C SER A 155 7.01 3.38 -7.41
N ASP A 156 8.30 3.17 -7.68
CA ASP A 156 9.39 4.04 -7.23
C ASP A 156 9.33 5.42 -7.88
N LEU A 157 9.05 5.49 -9.19
CA LEU A 157 8.90 6.75 -9.92
C LEU A 157 7.74 7.58 -9.36
N MET A 158 6.58 6.96 -9.11
CA MET A 158 5.46 7.63 -8.46
C MET A 158 5.84 8.17 -7.09
N PHE A 159 6.56 7.38 -6.28
CA PHE A 159 7.01 7.82 -4.96
C PHE A 159 8.00 9.00 -5.03
N ASP A 160 8.94 8.93 -5.98
CA ASP A 160 9.99 9.92 -6.20
C ASP A 160 9.45 11.24 -6.76
N LEU A 161 8.37 11.19 -7.54
CA LEU A 161 7.62 12.34 -8.04
C LEU A 161 6.49 12.80 -7.10
N GLU A 162 6.29 12.09 -5.98
CA GLU A 162 5.18 12.30 -5.03
C GLU A 162 3.80 12.25 -5.71
N VAL A 163 3.69 11.46 -6.78
CA VAL A 163 2.43 11.20 -7.47
C VAL A 163 1.65 10.20 -6.64
N ASN A 164 0.42 10.56 -6.30
CA ASN A 164 -0.46 9.68 -5.54
C ASN A 164 -0.96 8.54 -6.44
N GLU A 165 -0.76 7.30 -5.97
CA GLU A 165 -1.12 6.10 -6.72
C GLU A 165 -2.62 6.07 -7.07
N LEU A 166 -3.49 6.57 -6.19
CA LEU A 166 -4.93 6.62 -6.42
C LEU A 166 -5.33 7.55 -7.58
N ASP A 167 -4.48 8.52 -7.89
CA ASP A 167 -4.75 9.50 -8.95
C ASP A 167 -4.30 8.98 -10.32
N VAL A 168 -3.50 7.91 -10.39
CA VAL A 168 -2.96 7.40 -11.66
C VAL A 168 -3.24 5.92 -11.92
N THR A 169 -3.67 5.17 -10.90
CA THR A 169 -4.02 3.75 -11.05
C THR A 169 -5.51 3.56 -11.25
N THR A 170 -5.86 2.83 -12.31
CA THR A 170 -7.22 2.38 -12.59
C THR A 170 -7.23 0.88 -12.88
N ALA A 171 -8.34 0.21 -12.55
CA ALA A 171 -8.48 -1.22 -12.72
C ALA A 171 -8.43 -1.59 -14.22
N GLY A 172 -7.56 -2.54 -14.57
CA GLY A 172 -7.43 -3.04 -15.94
C GLY A 172 -6.57 -2.19 -16.88
N GLN A 173 -5.95 -1.11 -16.40
CA GLN A 173 -5.09 -0.28 -17.24
C GLN A 173 -3.78 -0.99 -17.61
N THR A 174 -3.27 -0.68 -18.79
CA THR A 174 -1.97 -1.17 -19.27
C THR A 174 -0.80 -0.43 -18.60
N THR A 175 0.40 -0.99 -18.70
CA THR A 175 1.63 -0.32 -18.23
C THR A 175 1.88 0.98 -18.99
N ASP A 176 1.66 0.99 -20.31
CA ASP A 176 1.82 2.18 -21.15
C ASP A 176 0.88 3.31 -20.70
N GLU A 177 -0.39 3.00 -20.44
CA GLU A 177 -1.36 3.96 -19.90
C GLU A 177 -0.97 4.48 -18.51
N LEU A 178 -0.39 3.63 -17.65
CA LEU A 178 0.13 4.06 -16.36
C LEU A 178 1.28 5.06 -16.53
N ILE A 179 2.24 4.77 -17.43
CA ILE A 179 3.38 5.66 -17.69
C ILE A 179 2.87 7.03 -18.14
N ILE A 180 1.94 7.06 -19.10
CA ILE A 180 1.33 8.31 -19.59
C ILE A 180 0.67 9.05 -18.43
N ARG A 181 -0.14 8.38 -17.59
CA ARG A 181 -0.80 9.03 -16.45
C ARG A 181 0.18 9.57 -15.41
N ILE A 182 1.28 8.87 -15.14
CA ILE A 182 2.34 9.37 -14.24
C ILE A 182 2.96 10.63 -14.82
N MET A 183 3.32 10.61 -16.11
CA MET A 183 3.93 11.75 -16.79
C MET A 183 2.97 12.95 -16.85
N ASP A 184 1.70 12.73 -17.25
CA ASP A 184 0.65 13.76 -17.28
C ASP A 184 0.38 14.37 -15.91
N THR A 185 0.52 13.58 -14.84
CA THR A 185 0.33 14.08 -13.46
C THR A 185 1.54 14.86 -13.00
N ALA A 186 2.76 14.37 -13.28
CA ALA A 186 3.99 15.09 -12.97
C ALA A 186 4.06 16.44 -13.70
N ASP A 187 3.63 16.48 -14.96
CA ASP A 187 3.50 17.70 -15.76
C ASP A 187 2.55 18.71 -15.09
N ARG A 188 1.32 18.28 -14.77
CA ARG A 188 0.31 19.12 -14.09
C ARG A 188 0.76 19.64 -12.73
N ASP A 189 1.59 18.87 -12.01
CA ASP A 189 2.13 19.25 -10.71
C ASP A 189 3.40 20.11 -10.83
N GLY A 190 3.83 20.47 -12.03
CA GLY A 190 5.04 21.29 -12.29
C GLY A 190 6.35 20.53 -12.04
N LYS A 191 6.31 19.20 -12.06
CA LYS A 191 7.43 18.29 -11.77
C LYS A 191 8.06 17.69 -13.03
N ALA A 192 7.69 18.15 -14.23
CA ALA A 192 8.25 17.70 -15.51
C ALA A 192 9.79 17.71 -15.51
N SER A 193 10.40 18.75 -14.93
CA SER A 193 11.86 18.89 -14.82
C SER A 193 12.55 17.89 -13.89
N ILE A 194 11.80 17.23 -13.02
CA ILE A 194 12.33 16.25 -12.06
C ILE A 194 12.19 14.82 -12.62
N VAL A 195 11.30 14.60 -13.59
CA VAL A 195 11.04 13.25 -14.16
C VAL A 195 12.28 12.63 -14.75
N GLY A 196 13.01 13.33 -15.62
CA GLY A 196 14.24 12.79 -16.22
C GLY A 196 15.27 12.41 -15.16
N LEU A 197 15.45 13.25 -14.14
CA LEU A 197 16.36 12.97 -13.04
C LEU A 197 15.89 11.80 -12.16
N ALA A 198 14.60 11.66 -11.91
CA ALA A 198 14.03 10.54 -11.18
C ALA A 198 14.21 9.23 -11.95
N VAL A 199 13.98 9.25 -13.27
CA VAL A 199 14.18 8.11 -14.16
C VAL A 199 15.63 7.63 -14.12
N GLU A 200 16.57 8.55 -14.31
CA GLU A 200 18.00 8.26 -14.24
C GLU A 200 18.43 7.67 -12.90
N ARG A 201 17.91 8.19 -11.78
CA ARG A 201 18.23 7.70 -10.43
C ARG A 201 17.69 6.29 -10.17
N ILE A 202 16.56 5.93 -10.76
CA ILE A 202 15.98 4.59 -10.61
C ILE A 202 16.78 3.58 -11.44
N LEU A 203 17.13 3.94 -12.68
CA LEU A 203 17.93 3.08 -13.56
C LEU A 203 19.38 2.94 -13.10
N THR A 204 19.97 4.04 -12.64
CA THR A 204 21.36 4.11 -12.20
C THR A 204 21.47 4.73 -10.80
N PRO A 205 21.15 3.94 -9.75
CA PRO A 205 21.20 4.43 -8.37
C PRO A 205 22.59 4.99 -8.03
N PRO A 206 22.67 6.21 -7.45
CA PRO A 206 23.95 6.80 -7.08
C PRO A 206 24.66 5.92 -6.04
N PRO A 207 25.99 5.73 -6.17
CA PRO A 207 26.72 4.91 -5.22
C PRO A 207 26.74 5.58 -3.83
N PRO A 208 26.85 4.81 -2.73
CA PRO A 208 26.74 5.34 -1.37
C PRO A 208 27.71 6.50 -1.07
N LYS A 209 28.91 6.47 -1.66
CA LYS A 209 29.94 7.51 -1.52
C LYS A 209 29.53 8.89 -2.07
N HIS A 210 28.56 8.95 -2.97
CA HIS A 210 28.06 10.20 -3.57
C HIS A 210 26.78 10.70 -2.89
N LEU A 211 26.22 9.94 -1.95
CA LEU A 211 25.04 10.36 -1.21
C LEU A 211 25.40 11.45 -0.19
N PRO A 212 24.47 12.39 0.08
CA PRO A 212 24.69 13.41 1.08
C PRO A 212 24.86 12.77 2.47
N ARG A 213 25.69 13.41 3.30
CA ARG A 213 25.84 13.03 4.71
C ARG A 213 24.50 13.21 5.43
N LEU A 214 24.23 12.37 6.43
CA LEU A 214 23.01 12.43 7.24
C LEU A 214 22.72 13.82 7.83
N ALA A 215 23.77 14.57 8.19
CA ALA A 215 23.65 15.93 8.71
C ALA A 215 23.06 16.94 7.70
N LYS A 216 23.14 16.65 6.40
CA LYS A 216 22.58 17.49 5.32
C LYS A 216 21.18 17.05 4.90
N LEU A 217 20.69 15.91 5.36
CA LEU A 217 19.33 15.46 5.08
C LEU A 217 18.35 16.24 5.94
N THR A 218 17.37 16.84 5.28
CA THR A 218 16.28 17.63 5.86
C THR A 218 14.93 17.05 5.41
N GLU A 219 13.84 17.52 6.00
CA GLU A 219 12.48 17.14 5.57
C GLU A 219 12.16 17.58 4.14
N GLU A 220 12.78 18.67 3.69
CA GLU A 220 12.66 19.20 2.33
C GLU A 220 13.56 18.47 1.32
N SER A 221 14.36 17.50 1.78
CA SER A 221 15.19 16.72 0.87
C SER A 221 14.31 15.85 -0.04
N PRO A 222 14.62 15.73 -1.34
CA PRO A 222 13.83 14.92 -2.25
C PRO A 222 13.64 13.49 -1.74
N HIS A 223 12.45 12.94 -1.89
CA HIS A 223 12.10 11.59 -1.40
C HIS A 223 13.07 10.52 -1.91
N THR A 224 13.45 10.63 -3.19
CA THR A 224 14.53 9.85 -3.84
C THR A 224 15.77 9.74 -2.95
N VAL A 225 16.28 10.87 -2.47
CA VAL A 225 17.57 10.94 -1.76
C VAL A 225 17.50 10.20 -0.43
N ILE A 226 16.41 10.39 0.34
CA ILE A 226 16.22 9.71 1.62
C ILE A 226 16.06 8.19 1.40
N ARG A 227 15.30 7.78 0.38
CA ARG A 227 15.15 6.37 0.01
C ARG A 227 16.48 5.72 -0.33
N HIS A 228 17.27 6.35 -1.21
CA HIS A 228 18.58 5.85 -1.59
C HIS A 228 19.54 5.79 -0.40
N TYR A 229 19.50 6.77 0.50
CA TYR A 229 20.29 6.78 1.72
C TYR A 229 19.97 5.57 2.61
N LEU A 230 18.69 5.29 2.86
CA LEU A 230 18.27 4.13 3.63
C LEU A 230 18.69 2.82 2.96
N LEU A 231 18.47 2.67 1.66
CA LEU A 231 18.83 1.46 0.93
C LEU A 231 20.34 1.21 0.89
N ALA A 232 21.15 2.26 0.88
CA ALA A 232 22.61 2.18 0.84
C ALA A 232 23.24 1.91 2.21
N HIS A 233 22.72 2.51 3.28
CA HIS A 233 23.37 2.50 4.59
C HIS A 233 22.72 1.56 5.62
N TYR A 234 21.51 1.06 5.34
CA TYR A 234 20.78 0.18 6.23
C TYR A 234 20.50 -1.18 5.57
N ASN A 235 20.66 -2.24 6.36
CA ASN A 235 20.17 -3.57 6.02
C ASN A 235 18.69 -3.72 6.47
N ALA A 236 18.06 -4.85 6.14
CA ALA A 236 16.65 -5.08 6.45
C ALA A 236 16.35 -5.03 7.97
N GLU A 237 17.18 -5.68 8.79
CA GLU A 237 17.03 -5.72 10.25
C GLU A 237 17.13 -4.33 10.88
N GLN A 238 18.07 -3.50 10.42
CA GLN A 238 18.24 -2.14 10.92
C GLN A 238 17.07 -1.23 10.52
N LEU A 239 16.46 -1.47 9.36
CA LEU A 239 15.25 -0.75 8.94
C LEU A 239 14.04 -1.15 9.77
N GLU A 240 13.91 -2.44 10.10
CA GLU A 240 12.88 -2.96 10.99
C GLU A 240 13.02 -2.40 12.41
N GLU A 241 14.24 -2.36 12.95
CA GLU A 241 14.52 -1.75 14.26
C GLU A 241 14.19 -0.25 14.25
N LEU A 242 14.52 0.44 13.15
CA LEU A 242 14.22 1.86 12.98
C LEU A 242 12.70 2.10 12.89
N ALA A 243 11.98 1.25 12.16
CA ALA A 243 10.52 1.29 12.09
C ALA A 243 9.89 1.06 13.48
N THR A 244 10.38 0.06 14.21
CA THR A 244 9.95 -0.26 15.57
C THR A 244 10.16 0.92 16.52
N ARG A 245 11.33 1.58 16.48
CA ARG A 245 11.61 2.79 17.27
C ARG A 245 10.66 3.94 16.97
N LEU A 246 10.12 4.00 15.75
CA LEU A 246 9.13 5.00 15.33
C LEU A 246 7.68 4.52 15.54
N ASN A 247 7.46 3.40 16.21
CA ASN A 247 6.15 2.75 16.40
C ASN A 247 5.46 2.45 15.05
N VAL A 248 6.23 1.98 14.07
CA VAL A 248 5.73 1.49 12.78
C VAL A 248 5.93 -0.01 12.74
N ASP A 249 4.85 -0.76 12.52
CA ASP A 249 4.89 -2.21 12.37
C ASP A 249 5.43 -2.57 10.98
N TRP A 250 6.68 -3.04 10.94
CA TRP A 250 7.40 -3.37 9.71
C TRP A 250 6.73 -4.50 8.92
N GLU A 251 6.07 -5.44 9.60
CA GLU A 251 5.40 -6.58 8.96
C GLU A 251 4.06 -6.21 8.34
N GLN A 252 3.48 -5.07 8.73
CA GLN A 252 2.28 -4.53 8.09
C GLN A 252 2.58 -3.66 6.86
N LEU A 253 3.86 -3.37 6.58
CA LEU A 253 4.23 -2.59 5.40
C LEU A 253 4.14 -3.44 4.13
N GLU A 254 3.64 -2.83 3.06
CA GLU A 254 3.56 -3.47 1.75
C GLU A 254 4.96 -3.69 1.15
N GLY A 255 5.12 -4.83 0.47
CA GLY A 255 6.37 -5.19 -0.21
C GLY A 255 7.01 -6.46 0.35
N THR A 256 7.59 -7.24 -0.56
CA THR A 256 8.28 -8.50 -0.24
C THR A 256 9.79 -8.32 -0.07
N ASP A 257 10.36 -7.26 -0.64
CA ASP A 257 11.78 -7.00 -0.65
C ASP A 257 12.15 -5.71 0.11
N LYS A 258 13.45 -5.50 0.34
CA LYS A 258 13.96 -4.33 1.06
C LYS A 258 13.55 -3.03 0.37
N LYS A 259 13.56 -3.00 -0.98
CA LYS A 259 13.26 -1.79 -1.76
C LYS A 259 11.80 -1.37 -1.57
N ALA A 260 10.86 -2.29 -1.77
CA ALA A 260 9.43 -2.03 -1.64
C ALA A 260 9.05 -1.68 -0.19
N ARG A 261 9.54 -2.43 0.80
CA ARG A 261 9.25 -2.12 2.22
C ARG A 261 9.81 -0.76 2.65
N THR A 262 11.00 -0.39 2.17
CA THR A 262 11.57 0.96 2.44
C THR A 262 10.71 2.06 1.83
N ARG A 263 10.20 1.87 0.61
CA ARG A 263 9.27 2.81 -0.02
C ARG A 263 7.95 2.92 0.76
N ALA A 264 7.38 1.79 1.19
CA ALA A 264 6.16 1.76 2.00
C ALA A 264 6.37 2.46 3.36
N PHE A 265 7.50 2.18 4.03
CA PHE A 265 7.89 2.83 5.28
C PHE A 265 7.98 4.35 5.13
N LEU A 266 8.69 4.83 4.11
CA LEU A 266 8.80 6.26 3.86
C LEU A 266 7.44 6.88 3.51
N SER A 267 6.65 6.22 2.65
CA SER A 267 5.31 6.68 2.29
C SER A 267 4.41 6.84 3.52
N TYR A 268 4.48 5.90 4.47
CA TYR A 268 3.77 5.98 5.74
C TYR A 268 4.19 7.22 6.56
N LEU A 269 5.50 7.49 6.65
CA LEU A 269 6.03 8.62 7.40
C LEU A 269 5.70 9.97 6.76
N TYR A 270 5.83 10.10 5.43
CA TYR A 270 5.46 11.32 4.71
C TYR A 270 3.98 11.67 4.89
N ARG A 271 3.08 10.68 4.75
CA ARG A 271 1.63 10.89 4.93
C ARG A 271 1.26 11.39 6.33
N ARG A 272 2.10 11.11 7.33
CA ARG A 272 1.88 11.52 8.73
C ARG A 272 2.75 12.71 9.16
N GLY A 273 3.57 13.26 8.26
CA GLY A 273 4.51 14.34 8.59
C GLY A 273 5.57 13.93 9.62
N ARG A 274 5.97 12.65 9.66
CA ARG A 274 6.89 12.09 10.67
C ARG A 274 8.31 11.84 10.15
N ILE A 275 8.70 12.53 9.08
CA ILE A 275 10.05 12.41 8.51
C ILE A 275 11.10 13.05 9.42
N SER A 276 10.72 14.08 10.18
CA SER A 276 11.54 14.65 11.27
C SER A 276 11.98 13.57 12.25
N ASP A 277 11.02 12.75 12.70
CA ASP A 277 11.26 11.69 13.69
C ASP A 277 12.25 10.67 13.14
N LEU A 278 12.10 10.29 11.86
CA LEU A 278 13.02 9.38 11.17
C LEU A 278 14.43 9.96 11.13
N LEU A 279 14.59 11.20 10.66
CA LEU A 279 15.89 11.85 10.56
C LEU A 279 16.54 12.00 11.95
N ALA A 280 15.76 12.30 12.99
CA ALA A 280 16.23 12.34 14.37
C ALA A 280 16.68 10.96 14.86
N ALA A 281 15.89 9.91 14.62
CA ALA A 281 16.21 8.53 15.01
C ALA A 281 17.46 7.99 14.29
N MET A 282 17.64 8.35 13.02
CA MET A 282 18.85 8.03 12.26
C MET A 282 20.10 8.70 12.86
N ARG A 283 19.98 9.97 13.27
CA ARG A 283 21.07 10.73 13.90
C ARG A 283 21.40 10.19 15.29
N ALA A 284 20.39 9.84 16.07
CA ALA A 284 20.59 9.21 17.38
C ALA A 284 21.31 7.85 17.27
N GLY A 285 20.93 7.03 16.28
CA GLY A 285 21.54 5.72 16.05
C GLY A 285 22.98 5.78 15.52
N THR A 286 23.38 6.86 14.84
CA THR A 286 24.77 7.04 14.37
C THR A 286 25.73 7.42 15.51
N ILE A 287 25.26 8.19 16.50
CA ILE A 287 26.06 8.60 17.66
C ILE A 287 26.46 7.39 18.53
N GLY A 288 25.61 6.36 18.62
CA GLY A 288 25.89 5.14 19.38
C GLY A 288 26.92 4.20 18.74
N LYS A 289 27.20 4.34 17.44
CA LYS A 289 28.13 3.47 16.69
C LYS A 289 29.56 4.01 16.63
N THR A 290 29.78 5.28 16.97
CA THR A 290 31.11 5.93 17.01
C THR A 290 31.75 5.98 18.41
N ALA A 291 31.06 5.46 19.43
CA ALA A 291 31.52 5.46 20.82
C ALA A 291 31.97 4.06 21.31
N GLY A 292 32.19 3.11 20.39
CA GLY A 292 32.66 1.75 20.67
C GLY A 292 33.96 1.44 19.95
#